data_AF-A0A9Q9P8K7-F1
#
_entry.id   AF-A0A9Q9P8K7-F1
#
_cell.length_a   1.000
_cell.length_b   1.000
_cell.length_c   1.000
_cell.angle_alpha   90.00
_cell.angle_beta   90.00
_cell.angle_gamma   90.00
#
_symmetry.space_group_name_H-M   'P 1'
#
loop_
_entity.id
_entity.type
_entity.pdbx_description
1 polymer ?
#
loop_
_entity_poly.entity_id
_entity_poly.type
_entity_poly.pdbx_seq_one_letter_code
_entity_poly.pdbx_strand_id
1 'polypeptide(L)'
;MTPNDPTAQGLATMASTGFEFGGDPDQVAHDVRAMWEQLGRPTGAFEAAARAIAVLPQRPEVPIADQARRRAFERAIGINPVEVELAAALSARELLERMARSVSC
;
A
#
# COMPACT_ATOMS: atom_id res chain seq x y z
N MET A 1 10.71 -3.53 -14.67
CA MET A 1 10.91 -2.74 -13.45
C MET A 1 10.95 -3.67 -12.24
N THR A 2 11.83 -3.44 -11.26
CA THR A 2 11.94 -4.29 -10.04
C THR A 2 11.09 -3.73 -8.89
N PRO A 3 10.74 -4.53 -7.86
CA PRO A 3 10.00 -4.04 -6.70
C PRO A 3 10.76 -2.99 -5.86
N ASN A 4 12.10 -2.96 -5.97
CA ASN A 4 12.95 -1.98 -5.27
C ASN A 4 13.14 -0.68 -6.05
N ASP A 5 12.52 -0.56 -7.22
CA ASP A 5 12.52 0.67 -8.00
C ASP A 5 11.81 1.79 -7.21
N PRO A 6 12.38 3.01 -7.09
CA PRO A 6 11.74 4.10 -6.36
C PRO A 6 10.33 4.45 -6.85
N THR A 7 10.07 4.33 -8.15
CA THR A 7 8.72 4.53 -8.71
C THR A 7 7.77 3.43 -8.25
N ALA A 8 8.20 2.18 -8.27
CA ALA A 8 7.39 1.06 -7.78
C ALA A 8 7.06 1.21 -6.29
N GLN A 9 8.05 1.58 -5.48
CA GLN A 9 7.87 1.82 -4.05
C GLN A 9 6.96 3.04 -3.77
N GLY A 10 7.10 4.11 -4.54
CA GLY A 10 6.25 5.30 -4.42
C GLY A 10 4.79 5.00 -4.71
N LEU A 11 4.50 4.29 -5.81
CA LEU A 11 3.14 3.87 -6.17
C LEU A 11 2.56 2.88 -5.15
N ALA A 12 3.36 1.93 -4.66
CA ALA A 12 2.95 0.98 -3.63
C ALA A 12 2.61 1.68 -2.30
N THR A 13 3.44 2.64 -1.89
CA THR A 13 3.21 3.45 -0.70
C THR A 13 1.93 4.26 -0.84
N MET A 14 1.76 4.96 -1.97
CA MET A 14 0.57 5.76 -2.23
C MET A 14 -0.72 4.93 -2.17
N ALA A 15 -0.71 3.74 -2.77
CA ALA A 15 -1.85 2.82 -2.72
C ALA A 15 -2.14 2.32 -1.31
N SER A 16 -1.11 1.88 -0.56
CA SER A 16 -1.28 1.42 0.84
C SER A 16 -1.82 2.52 1.73
N THR A 17 -1.20 3.70 1.69
CA THR A 17 -1.63 4.88 2.45
C THR A 17 -3.06 5.30 2.12
N GLY A 18 -3.45 5.27 0.84
CA GLY A 18 -4.83 5.59 0.44
C GLY A 18 -5.86 4.68 1.13
N PHE A 19 -5.62 3.37 1.17
CA PHE A 19 -6.50 2.43 1.86
C PHE A 19 -6.39 2.50 3.39
N GLU A 20 -5.20 2.77 3.95
CA GLU A 20 -5.01 2.97 5.39
C GLU A 20 -5.82 4.14 5.94
N PHE A 21 -6.05 5.18 5.12
CA PHE A 21 -6.91 6.31 5.44
C PHE A 21 -8.40 6.09 5.10
N GLY A 22 -8.78 4.89 4.66
CA GLY A 22 -10.17 4.54 4.36
C GLY A 22 -10.65 5.04 3.00
N GLY A 23 -9.74 5.32 2.06
CA GLY A 23 -10.10 5.64 0.68
C GLY A 23 -10.81 4.48 -0.01
N ASP A 24 -11.83 4.78 -0.81
CA ASP A 24 -12.47 3.78 -1.66
C ASP A 24 -11.57 3.39 -2.85
N PRO A 25 -11.80 2.21 -3.47
CA PRO A 25 -10.93 1.72 -4.54
C PRO A 25 -10.84 2.63 -5.76
N ASP A 26 -11.89 3.38 -6.09
CA ASP A 26 -11.91 4.23 -7.29
C ASP A 26 -11.10 5.51 -7.06
N GLN A 27 -11.20 6.10 -5.87
CA GLN A 27 -10.37 7.22 -5.45
C GLN A 27 -8.88 6.83 -5.41
N VAL A 28 -8.54 5.71 -4.77
CA VAL A 28 -7.14 5.24 -4.72
C VAL A 28 -6.62 4.93 -6.12
N ALA A 29 -7.45 4.32 -6.99
CA ALA A 29 -7.08 4.06 -8.38
C ALA A 29 -6.81 5.36 -9.16
N HIS A 30 -7.64 6.38 -8.95
CA HIS A 30 -7.48 7.69 -9.55
C HIS A 30 -6.14 8.31 -9.16
N ASP A 31 -5.84 8.35 -7.86
CA ASP A 31 -4.63 8.99 -7.32
C ASP A 31 -3.36 8.27 -7.79
N VAL A 32 -3.34 6.95 -7.73
CA VAL A 32 -2.23 6.12 -8.21
C VAL A 32 -2.03 6.30 -9.72
N ARG A 33 -3.11 6.38 -10.50
CA ARG A 33 -3.04 6.62 -11.95
C ARG A 33 -2.49 8.01 -12.25
N ALA A 34 -2.97 9.04 -11.55
CA ALA A 34 -2.51 10.41 -11.73
C ALA A 34 -1.00 10.52 -11.48
N MET A 35 -0.49 9.88 -10.42
CA MET A 35 0.95 9.81 -10.14
C MET A 35 1.71 9.07 -11.25
N TRP A 36 1.23 7.92 -11.70
CA TRP A 36 1.85 7.17 -12.80
C TRP A 36 1.92 7.98 -14.11
N GLU A 37 0.87 8.75 -14.42
CA GLU A 37 0.86 9.66 -15.57
C GLU A 37 1.86 10.80 -15.41
N GLN A 38 1.93 11.42 -14.23
CA GLN A 38 2.90 12.46 -13.91
C GLN A 38 4.35 11.99 -14.07
N LEU A 39 4.61 10.71 -13.77
CA LEU A 39 5.92 10.08 -13.93
C LEU A 39 6.23 9.65 -15.38
N GLY A 40 5.39 10.02 -16.36
CA GLY A 40 5.63 9.72 -17.77
C GLY A 40 5.19 8.33 -18.20
N ARG A 41 4.25 7.71 -17.47
CA ARG A 41 3.66 6.40 -17.78
C ARG A 41 4.68 5.25 -17.89
N PRO A 42 5.57 5.07 -16.90
CA PRO A 42 6.59 4.02 -16.95
C PRO A 42 5.95 2.62 -17.10
N THR A 43 6.42 1.86 -18.08
CA THR A 43 5.91 0.52 -18.39
C THR A 43 6.20 -0.46 -17.25
N GLY A 44 5.21 -1.28 -16.89
CA GLY A 44 5.33 -2.29 -15.83
C GLY A 44 5.37 -1.72 -14.41
N ALA A 45 5.10 -0.42 -14.23
CA ALA A 45 5.15 0.22 -12.91
C ALA A 45 4.12 -0.34 -11.93
N PHE A 46 2.89 -0.58 -12.38
CA PHE A 46 1.85 -1.16 -11.51
C PHE A 46 2.17 -2.60 -11.09
N GLU A 47 2.71 -3.42 -11.99
CA GLU A 47 3.12 -4.79 -11.67
C GLU A 47 4.29 -4.81 -10.67
N ALA A 48 5.27 -3.92 -10.87
CA ALA A 48 6.38 -3.75 -9.93
C ALA A 48 5.91 -3.23 -8.57
N ALA A 49 4.97 -2.27 -8.55
CA ALA A 49 4.38 -1.72 -7.34
C ALA A 49 3.58 -2.77 -6.56
N ALA A 50 2.79 -3.61 -7.23
CA ALA A 50 2.07 -4.71 -6.58
C ALA A 50 3.03 -5.65 -5.84
N ARG A 51 4.19 -5.96 -6.44
CA ARG A 51 5.25 -6.72 -5.76
C ARG A 51 5.94 -5.94 -4.65
N ALA A 52 6.07 -4.62 -4.80
CA ALA A 52 6.73 -3.75 -3.82
C ALA A 52 5.99 -3.69 -2.47
N ILE A 53 4.66 -3.93 -2.45
CA ILE A 53 3.87 -4.03 -1.21
C ILE A 53 4.51 -5.00 -0.20
N ALA A 54 5.02 -6.14 -0.67
CA ALA A 54 5.60 -7.17 0.22
C ALA A 54 6.94 -6.76 0.85
N VAL A 55 7.60 -5.72 0.33
CA VAL A 55 8.90 -5.24 0.82
C VAL A 55 8.81 -3.82 1.40
N LEU A 56 7.61 -3.29 1.57
CA LEU A 56 7.41 -2.04 2.30
C LEU A 56 7.84 -2.21 3.77
N PRO A 57 8.36 -1.14 4.41
CA PRO A 57 8.72 -1.18 5.82
C PRO A 57 7.57 -1.71 6.69
N GLN A 58 7.88 -2.72 7.50
CA GLN A 58 6.92 -3.33 8.42
C GLN A 58 7.04 -2.71 9.81
N ARG A 59 5.95 -2.76 10.59
CA ARG A 59 5.99 -2.36 12.00
C ARG A 59 6.98 -3.25 12.77
N PRO A 60 7.74 -2.69 13.73
CA PRO A 60 8.57 -3.48 14.61
C PRO A 60 7.74 -4.51 15.38
N GLU A 61 8.28 -5.72 15.51
CA GLU A 61 7.64 -6.78 16.29
C GLU A 61 7.56 -6.41 17.78
N VAL A 62 6.44 -6.81 18.39
CA VAL A 62 6.19 -6.62 19.82
C VAL A 62 6.04 -7.99 20.47
N PRO A 63 6.75 -8.27 21.59
CA PRO A 63 6.59 -9.53 22.32
C PRO A 63 5.13 -9.83 22.64
N ILE A 64 4.73 -11.11 22.57
CA ILE A 64 3.34 -11.54 22.79
C ILE A 64 2.80 -11.03 24.15
N ALA A 65 3.64 -11.07 25.19
CA ALA A 65 3.30 -10.58 26.53
C ALA A 65 2.90 -9.09 26.56
N ASP A 66 3.42 -8.29 25.61
CA ASP A 66 3.18 -6.85 25.52
C ASP A 66 2.06 -6.47 24.54
N GLN A 67 1.52 -7.41 23.75
CA GLN A 67 0.54 -7.09 22.70
C GLN A 67 -0.73 -6.44 23.24
N ALA A 68 -1.24 -6.91 24.40
CA ALA A 68 -2.45 -6.33 25.00
C ALA A 68 -2.22 -4.87 25.42
N ARG A 69 -1.06 -4.58 26.03
CA ARG A 69 -0.64 -3.23 26.43
C ARG A 69 -0.47 -2.33 25.21
N ARG A 70 0.17 -2.84 24.16
CA ARG A 70 0.35 -2.12 22.89
C ARG A 70 -0.99 -1.76 22.24
N ARG A 71 -1.92 -2.72 22.11
CA ARG A 71 -3.25 -2.47 21.52
C ARG A 71 -4.07 -1.47 22.33
N ALA A 72 -3.95 -1.48 23.65
CA ALA A 72 -4.63 -0.50 24.50
C ALA A 72 -4.08 0.92 24.28
N PHE A 73 -2.75 1.05 24.18
CA PHE A 73 -2.09 2.32 23.87
C PHE A 73 -2.49 2.82 22.48
N GLU A 74 -2.38 2.00 21.43
CA GLU A 74 -2.73 2.38 20.06
C GLU A 74 -4.17 2.90 19.96
N ARG A 75 -5.12 2.21 20.59
CA ARG A 75 -6.51 2.68 20.66
C ARG A 75 -6.66 4.01 21.38
N ALA A 76 -5.93 4.21 22.49
CA ALA A 76 -6.02 5.44 23.28
C ALA A 76 -5.51 6.68 22.53
N ILE A 77 -4.56 6.51 21.60
CA ILE A 77 -3.98 7.62 20.83
C ILE A 77 -4.40 7.65 19.36
N GLY A 78 -5.36 6.82 18.96
CA GLY A 78 -5.92 6.81 17.61
C GLY A 78 -4.98 6.24 16.54
N ILE A 79 -4.02 5.38 16.92
CA ILE A 79 -3.20 4.65 15.95
C ILE A 79 -4.02 3.50 15.36
N ASN A 80 -3.98 3.35 14.04
CA ASN A 80 -4.60 2.24 13.34
C ASN A 80 -4.06 0.88 13.85
N PRO A 81 -4.92 -0.11 14.08
CA PRO A 81 -4.48 -1.44 14.44
C PRO A 81 -3.79 -2.12 13.26
N VAL A 82 -2.92 -3.11 13.54
CA VAL A 82 -2.14 -3.83 12.52
C VAL A 82 -3.04 -4.50 11.46
N GLU A 83 -4.24 -4.94 11.88
CA GLU A 83 -5.22 -5.55 10.99
C GLU A 83 -5.72 -4.58 9.91
N VAL A 84 -5.78 -3.27 10.20
CA VAL A 84 -6.15 -2.24 9.22
C VAL A 84 -5.02 -2.05 8.20
N GLU A 85 -3.76 -2.03 8.65
CA GLU A 85 -2.61 -1.94 7.74
C GLU A 85 -2.50 -3.16 6.83
N LEU A 86 -2.71 -4.36 7.38
CA LEU A 86 -2.71 -5.59 6.59
C LEU A 86 -3.83 -5.57 5.54
N ALA A 87 -5.05 -5.17 5.93
CA ALA A 87 -6.15 -5.05 4.99
C ALA A 87 -5.84 -4.04 3.87
N ALA A 88 -5.29 -2.88 4.24
CA ALA A 88 -4.89 -1.85 3.28
C ALA A 88 -3.80 -2.34 2.31
N ALA A 89 -2.78 -3.04 2.80
CA ALA A 89 -1.73 -3.62 1.97
C ALA A 89 -2.29 -4.65 0.98
N LEU A 90 -3.22 -5.51 1.41
CA LEU A 90 -3.86 -6.49 0.53
C LEU A 90 -4.74 -5.81 -0.53
N SER A 91 -5.54 -4.82 -0.15
CA SER A 91 -6.37 -4.04 -1.07
C SER A 91 -5.52 -3.25 -2.08
N ALA A 92 -4.41 -2.66 -1.63
CA ALA A 92 -3.44 -1.96 -2.48
C ALA A 92 -2.83 -2.91 -3.51
N ARG A 93 -2.38 -4.09 -3.09
CA ARG A 93 -1.83 -5.10 -4.00
C ARG A 93 -2.85 -5.52 -5.06
N GLU A 94 -4.06 -5.85 -4.64
CA GLU A 94 -5.13 -6.26 -5.56
C GLU A 94 -5.45 -5.16 -6.58
N LEU A 95 -5.55 -3.90 -6.11
CA LEU A 95 -5.78 -2.76 -6.99
C LEU A 95 -4.67 -2.61 -8.03
N LEU A 96 -3.40 -2.64 -7.61
CA LEU A 96 -2.25 -2.49 -8.49
C LEU A 96 -2.17 -3.62 -9.53
N GLU A 97 -2.51 -4.86 -9.15
CA GLU A 97 -2.63 -5.98 -10.09
C GLU A 97 -3.75 -5.76 -11.12
N ARG A 98 -4.91 -5.24 -10.71
CA ARG A 98 -5.99 -4.88 -11.64
C ARG A 98 -5.56 -3.77 -12.59
N MET A 99 -4.88 -2.74 -12.09
CA MET A 99 -4.37 -1.64 -12.90
C MET A 99 -3.32 -2.11 -13.92
N ALA A 100 -2.42 -3.01 -13.52
CA ALA A 100 -1.43 -3.61 -14.43
C ALA A 100 -2.09 -4.35 -15.60
N ARG A 101 -3.16 -5.11 -15.34
CA ARG A 101 -3.96 -5.76 -16.38
C ARG A 101 -4.64 -4.74 -17.30
N SER A 102 -5.13 -3.62 -16.76
CA SER A 102 -5.85 -2.62 -17.55
C SER A 102 -5.01 -1.83 -18.55
N VAL A 103 -3.70 -1.71 -18.33
CA VAL A 103 -2.78 -0.96 -19.21
C VAL A 103 -1.96 -1.84 -20.15
N SER A 104 -2.13 -3.16 -20.06
CA SER A 104 -1.46 -4.14 -20.93
C SER A 104 -2.32 -4.55 -22.13
N CYS A 105 -3.58 -4.07 -22.18
CA CYS A 105 -4.51 -4.22 -23.29
C CYS A 105 -4.48 -2.97 -24.17
#